data_AF-A0A914DP96-F1
#
_entry.id   AF-A0A914DP96-F1
#
_cell.length_a   1.000
_cell.length_b   1.000
_cell.length_c   1.000
_cell.angle_alpha   90.00
_cell.angle_beta   90.00
_cell.angle_gamma   90.00
#
_symmetry.space_group_name_H-M   'P 1'
#
loop_
_entity.id
_entity.type
_entity.pdbx_description
1 polymer ?
#
loop_
_entity_poly.entity_id
_entity_poly.type
_entity_poly.pdbx_seq_one_letter_code
_entity_poly.pdbx_strand_id
1 'polypeptide(L)'
;MRTNNFTNFGGGCSALNYGRFQQVRPDIVAKWHNGIEAFDKLRSANFGLNMFFGILGIFISLVVIRLIHRNKDLQTPYGFFCLFQAYNDLILVGDTVFFEGFMTVRYL
;
A
#
# COMPACT_ATOMS: atom_id res chain seq x y z
N MET A 1 20.82 -60.96 35.10
CA MET A 1 20.31 -59.87 35.95
C MET A 1 19.15 -59.21 35.25
N ARG A 2 18.15 -58.80 36.04
CA ARG A 2 16.89 -58.18 35.64
C ARG A 2 17.10 -56.80 35.00
N THR A 3 16.29 -56.58 33.97
CA THR A 3 15.63 -55.34 33.51
C THR A 3 15.85 -54.05 34.29
N ASN A 4 16.01 -52.93 33.57
CA ASN A 4 15.22 -51.68 33.67
C ASN A 4 15.53 -50.84 32.41
N ASN A 5 14.67 -50.82 31.40
CA ASN A 5 13.58 -49.85 31.23
C ASN A 5 13.95 -48.42 31.66
N PHE A 6 14.53 -47.66 30.73
CA PHE A 6 14.16 -46.25 30.56
C PHE A 6 13.45 -46.11 29.21
N THR A 7 12.14 -46.33 29.27
CA THR A 7 11.13 -45.47 28.66
C THR A 7 11.50 -44.80 27.32
N ASN A 8 11.27 -45.51 26.23
CA ASN A 8 10.83 -44.94 24.94
C ASN A 8 9.38 -44.43 25.03
N PHE A 9 9.04 -43.67 26.08
CA PHE A 9 7.72 -43.07 26.26
C PHE A 9 7.88 -41.56 26.33
N GLY A 10 7.71 -40.89 25.19
CA GLY A 10 7.69 -39.42 25.16
C GLY A 10 7.68 -38.75 23.78
N GLY A 11 8.06 -39.44 22.70
CA GLY A 11 8.21 -38.81 21.38
C GLY A 11 7.05 -38.99 20.39
N GLY A 12 6.14 -39.95 20.62
CA GLY A 12 5.17 -40.36 19.61
C GLY A 12 3.90 -39.51 19.49
N CYS A 13 3.35 -39.03 20.62
CA CYS A 13 2.09 -38.29 20.61
C CYS A 13 2.25 -36.79 20.25
N SER A 14 3.45 -36.23 20.42
CA SER A 14 3.74 -34.83 20.07
C SER A 14 4.08 -34.67 18.58
N ALA A 15 4.71 -35.66 17.95
CA ALA A 15 4.95 -35.69 16.50
C ALA A 15 3.67 -35.97 15.71
N LEU A 16 2.78 -36.84 16.21
CA LEU A 16 1.46 -37.07 15.61
C LEU A 16 0.58 -35.81 15.68
N ASN A 17 0.69 -35.03 16.77
CA ASN A 17 0.01 -33.74 16.89
C ASN A 17 0.65 -32.65 16.03
N TYR A 18 1.97 -32.63 15.83
CA TYR A 18 2.62 -31.70 14.89
C TYR A 18 2.24 -31.99 13.43
N GLY A 19 2.17 -33.27 13.05
CA GLY A 19 1.65 -33.71 11.76
C GLY A 19 0.15 -33.39 11.60
N ARG A 20 -0.65 -33.57 12.66
CA ARG A 20 -2.05 -33.11 12.69
C ARG A 20 -2.17 -31.58 12.69
N PHE A 21 -1.27 -30.80 13.28
CA PHE A 21 -1.31 -29.33 13.25
C PHE A 21 -0.90 -28.77 11.88
N GLN A 22 0.05 -29.42 11.21
CA GLN A 22 0.41 -29.12 9.81
C GLN A 22 -0.67 -29.54 8.82
N GLN A 23 -1.37 -30.65 9.08
CA GLN A 23 -2.54 -31.06 8.31
C GLN A 23 -3.83 -30.37 8.73
N VAL A 24 -3.87 -29.74 9.91
CA VAL A 24 -5.12 -29.20 10.43
C VAL A 24 -5.55 -28.05 9.57
N ARG A 25 -4.68 -27.15 9.07
CA ARG A 25 -5.19 -26.13 8.14
C ARG A 25 -4.28 -25.71 6.97
N PRO A 26 -3.93 -26.62 6.03
CA PRO A 26 -3.51 -26.21 4.68
C PRO A 26 -4.58 -25.33 4.01
N ASP A 27 -5.85 -25.46 4.40
CA ASP A 27 -6.94 -24.56 4.01
C ASP A 27 -6.83 -23.15 4.63
N ILE A 28 -6.28 -22.99 5.85
CA ILE A 28 -5.95 -21.65 6.38
C ILE A 28 -4.74 -21.08 5.66
N VAL A 29 -3.69 -21.86 5.43
CA VAL A 29 -2.51 -21.37 4.71
C VAL A 29 -2.91 -20.95 3.30
N ALA A 30 -3.74 -21.73 2.60
CA ALA A 30 -4.30 -21.37 1.30
C ALA A 30 -5.23 -20.15 1.37
N LYS A 31 -6.10 -20.02 2.38
CA LYS A 31 -6.92 -18.81 2.60
C LYS A 31 -6.06 -17.57 2.88
N TRP A 32 -4.96 -17.74 3.60
CA TRP A 32 -4.02 -16.66 3.91
C TRP A 32 -3.22 -16.25 2.66
N HIS A 33 -2.77 -17.22 1.87
CA HIS A 33 -2.10 -16.96 0.58
C HIS A 33 -3.04 -16.27 -0.42
N ASN A 34 -4.27 -16.76 -0.57
CA ASN A 34 -5.30 -16.11 -1.38
C ASN A 34 -5.66 -14.71 -0.87
N GLY A 35 -5.61 -14.51 0.46
CA GLY A 35 -5.78 -13.21 1.10
C GLY A 35 -4.63 -12.25 0.78
N ILE A 36 -3.38 -12.74 0.76
CA ILE A 36 -2.20 -11.97 0.37
C ILE A 36 -2.27 -11.59 -1.10
N GLU A 37 -2.59 -12.53 -2.00
CA GLU A 37 -2.74 -12.22 -3.43
C GLU A 37 -3.86 -11.19 -3.70
N ALA A 38 -4.97 -11.27 -2.96
CA ALA A 38 -6.03 -10.27 -3.04
C ALA A 38 -5.57 -8.91 -2.49
N PHE A 39 -4.80 -8.91 -1.40
CA PHE A 39 -4.24 -7.70 -0.81
C PHE A 39 -3.23 -7.01 -1.74
N ASP A 40 -2.37 -7.79 -2.41
CA ASP A 40 -1.39 -7.27 -3.37
C ASP A 40 -2.10 -6.66 -4.60
N LYS A 41 -3.14 -7.30 -5.12
CA LYS A 41 -3.99 -6.75 -6.20
C LYS A 41 -4.69 -5.46 -5.77
N LEU A 42 -5.24 -5.42 -4.54
CA LEU A 42 -5.87 -4.22 -3.99
C LEU A 42 -4.86 -3.08 -3.84
N ARG A 43 -3.66 -3.37 -3.34
CA ARG A 43 -2.58 -2.39 -3.16
C ARG A 43 -2.13 -1.81 -4.50
N SER A 44 -1.96 -2.66 -5.52
CA SER A 44 -1.61 -2.23 -6.88
C SER A 44 -2.71 -1.36 -7.51
N ALA A 45 -3.99 -1.73 -7.32
CA ALA A 45 -5.12 -0.93 -7.79
C ALA A 45 -5.19 0.44 -7.08
N ASN A 46 -5.00 0.47 -5.76
CA ASN A 46 -5.01 1.71 -4.99
C ASN A 46 -3.85 2.64 -5.39
N PHE A 47 -2.67 2.08 -5.68
CA PHE A 47 -1.54 2.82 -6.22
C PHE A 47 -1.87 3.45 -7.58
N GLY A 48 -2.46 2.69 -8.50
CA GLY A 48 -2.87 3.22 -9.81
C GLY A 48 -3.87 4.37 -9.70
N LEU A 49 -4.82 4.28 -8.77
CA LEU A 49 -5.78 5.35 -8.48
C LEU A 49 -5.11 6.59 -7.89
N ASN A 50 -4.22 6.45 -6.90
CA ASN A 50 -3.49 7.57 -6.30
C ASN A 50 -2.63 8.28 -7.34
N MET A 51 -1.93 7.54 -8.21
CA MET A 51 -1.17 8.11 -9.33
C MET A 51 -2.06 8.88 -10.29
N PHE A 52 -3.24 8.34 -10.64
CA PHE A 52 -4.19 9.02 -11.52
C PHE A 52 -4.72 10.33 -10.92
N PHE A 53 -5.20 10.29 -9.67
CA PHE A 53 -5.65 11.50 -8.97
C PHE A 53 -4.53 12.51 -8.78
N GLY A 54 -3.29 12.03 -8.56
CA GLY A 54 -2.14 12.90 -8.42
C GLY A 54 -1.78 13.65 -9.70
N ILE A 55 -1.71 12.95 -10.84
CA ILE A 55 -1.46 13.59 -12.14
C ILE A 55 -2.59 14.56 -12.49
N LEU A 56 -3.85 14.17 -12.23
CA LEU A 56 -5.01 15.02 -12.45
C LEU A 56 -4.97 16.29 -11.58
N GLY A 57 -4.61 16.16 -10.30
CA GLY A 57 -4.45 17.27 -9.37
C GLY A 57 -3.38 18.26 -9.83
N ILE A 58 -2.21 17.76 -10.24
CA ILE A 58 -1.12 18.59 -10.81
C ILE A 58 -1.63 19.39 -12.02
N PHE A 59 -2.34 18.73 -12.93
CA PHE A 59 -2.87 19.38 -14.12
C PHE A 59 -3.86 20.50 -13.78
N ILE A 60 -4.81 20.24 -12.87
CA ILE A 60 -5.80 21.23 -12.42
C ILE A 60 -5.10 22.44 -11.79
N SER A 61 -4.14 22.22 -10.89
CA SER A 61 -3.41 23.30 -10.22
C SER A 61 -2.63 24.16 -11.22
N LEU A 62 -1.99 23.55 -12.23
CA LEU A 62 -1.31 24.30 -13.30
C LEU A 62 -2.29 25.14 -14.14
N VAL A 63 -3.48 24.61 -14.44
CA VAL A 63 -4.51 25.35 -15.17
C VAL A 63 -4.99 26.55 -14.35
N VAL A 64 -5.25 26.37 -13.05
CA VAL A 64 -5.64 27.46 -12.14
C VAL A 64 -4.57 28.55 -12.09
N ILE A 65 -3.31 28.16 -11.90
CA ILE A 65 -2.17 29.09 -11.90
C ILE A 65 -2.12 29.87 -13.21
N ARG A 66 -2.25 29.19 -14.35
CA ARG A 66 -2.20 29.83 -15.68
C ARG A 66 -3.39 30.77 -15.91
N LEU A 67 -4.59 30.41 -15.45
CA LEU A 67 -5.79 31.24 -15.57
C LEU A 67 -5.68 32.53 -14.76
N ILE A 68 -5.20 32.45 -13.52
CA ILE A 68 -5.03 33.63 -12.66
C ILE A 68 -3.94 34.56 -13.21
N HIS A 69 -2.83 34.00 -13.72
CA HIS A 69 -1.77 34.81 -14.32
C HIS A 69 -2.19 35.52 -15.61
N ARG A 70 -3.05 34.90 -16.44
CA ARG A 70 -3.48 35.49 -17.71
C ARG A 70 -4.62 36.51 -17.57
N ASN A 71 -5.51 36.34 -16.59
CA ASN A 71 -6.68 37.19 -16.42
C ASN A 71 -6.44 38.24 -15.33
N LYS A 72 -6.25 39.51 -15.72
CA LYS A 72 -6.06 40.62 -14.76
C LYS A 72 -7.22 40.78 -13.80
N ASP A 73 -8.45 40.46 -14.24
CA ASP A 73 -9.66 40.51 -13.40
C ASP A 73 -9.65 39.51 -12.24
N LEU A 74 -8.85 38.44 -12.35
CA LEU A 74 -8.68 37.44 -11.30
C LEU A 74 -7.55 37.78 -10.33
N GLN A 75 -6.79 38.86 -10.55
CA GLN A 75 -5.69 39.31 -9.67
C GLN A 75 -6.20 40.10 -8.46
N THR A 76 -7.19 39.54 -7.77
CA THR A 76 -7.74 40.06 -6.51
C THR A 76 -7.06 39.37 -5.32
N PRO A 77 -7.18 39.88 -4.09
CA PRO A 77 -6.68 39.18 -2.89
C PRO A 77 -7.17 37.73 -2.78
N TYR A 78 -8.42 37.47 -3.17
CA TYR A 78 -8.98 36.11 -3.22
C TYR A 78 -8.31 35.25 -4.31
N GLY A 79 -8.06 35.82 -5.49
CA GLY A 79 -7.30 35.14 -6.54
C GLY A 79 -5.88 34.79 -6.13
N PHE A 80 -5.18 35.66 -5.40
CA PHE A 80 -3.86 35.35 -4.85
C PHE A 80 -3.91 34.23 -3.79
N PHE A 81 -4.96 34.16 -2.97
CA PHE A 81 -5.16 33.04 -2.06
C PHE A 81 -5.36 31.72 -2.82
N CYS A 82 -6.21 31.70 -3.85
CA CYS A 82 -6.38 30.52 -4.71
C CYS A 82 -5.08 30.12 -5.41
N LEU A 83 -4.27 31.10 -5.84
CA LEU A 83 -2.97 30.86 -6.43
C LEU A 83 -2.02 30.18 -5.43
N PHE A 84 -1.94 30.70 -4.20
CA PHE A 84 -1.14 30.12 -3.13
C PHE A 84 -1.59 28.69 -2.78
N GLN A 85 -2.90 28.45 -2.72
CA GLN A 85 -3.45 27.11 -2.51
C GLN A 85 -3.03 26.16 -3.64
N ALA A 86 -3.17 26.58 -4.90
CA ALA A 86 -2.79 25.76 -6.05
C ALA A 86 -1.29 25.40 -6.06
N TYR A 87 -0.42 26.29 -5.58
CA TYR A 87 1.00 25.99 -5.38
C TYR A 87 1.23 24.97 -4.25
N ASN A 88 0.53 25.08 -3.13
CA ASN A 88 0.64 24.08 -2.05
C ASN A 88 0.13 22.71 -2.51
N ASP A 89 -0.98 22.68 -3.23
CA ASP A 89 -1.53 21.44 -3.78
C ASP A 89 -0.54 20.81 -4.76
N LEU A 90 0.16 21.60 -5.59
CA LEU A 90 1.22 21.09 -6.47
C LEU A 90 2.38 20.45 -5.70
N ILE A 91 2.80 21.05 -4.59
CA ILE A 91 3.89 20.52 -3.76
C ILE A 91 3.43 19.22 -3.08
N LEU A 92 2.26 19.23 -2.45
CA LEU A 92 1.74 18.07 -1.72
C LEU A 92 1.48 16.88 -2.65
N VAL A 93 0.79 17.13 -3.76
CA VAL A 93 0.48 16.09 -4.74
C VAL A 93 1.75 15.66 -5.48
N GLY A 94 2.63 16.59 -5.81
CA GLY A 94 3.93 16.31 -6.42
C GLY A 94 4.79 15.40 -5.56
N ASP A 95 4.88 15.67 -4.25
CA ASP A 95 5.63 14.84 -3.29
C ASP A 95 5.02 13.44 -3.17
N THR A 96 3.69 13.36 -3.07
CA THR A 96 2.97 12.07 -2.98
C THR A 96 3.21 11.21 -4.22
N VAL A 97 3.05 11.77 -5.43
CA VAL A 97 3.27 11.05 -6.69
C VAL A 97 4.73 10.63 -6.84
N PHE A 98 5.69 11.49 -6.47
CA PHE A 98 7.10 11.18 -6.55
C PHE A 98 7.49 10.06 -5.58
N PHE A 99 7.04 10.14 -4.33
CA PHE A 99 7.31 9.12 -3.31
C PHE A 99 6.69 7.76 -3.67
N GLU A 100 5.41 7.74 -4.02
CA GLU A 100 4.71 6.51 -4.42
C GLU A 100 5.34 5.93 -5.70
N GLY A 101 5.67 6.76 -6.69
CA GLY A 101 6.35 6.33 -7.91
C GLY A 101 7.74 5.73 -7.65
N PHE A 102 8.56 6.37 -6.81
CA PHE A 102 9.90 5.90 -6.47
C PHE A 102 9.89 4.59 -5.68
N MET A 103 8.97 4.45 -4.72
CA MET A 103 8.79 3.18 -3.99
C MET A 103 8.43 2.05 -4.96
N THR A 104 7.49 2.25 -5.87
CA THR A 104 7.07 1.21 -6.82
C THR A 104 8.21 0.74 -7.74
N VAL A 105 9.06 1.65 -8.22
CA VAL A 105 10.24 1.30 -9.02
C VAL A 105 11.26 0.46 -8.23
N ARG A 106 11.37 0.68 -6.92
CA ARG A 106 12.30 -0.06 -6.04
C ARG A 106 11.85 -1.49 -5.72
N TYR A 107 10.55 -1.78 -5.82
CA TYR A 107 9.97 -3.10 -5.53
C TYR A 107 9.68 -3.95 -6.78
N LEU A 108 9.92 -3.43 -7.98
CA LEU A 108 9.95 -4.15 -9.25
C LEU A 108 11.37 -4.67 -9.55
#